data_AF-A0A937D7I6-F1
#
_entry.id   AF-A0A937D7I6-F1
#
_cell.length_a   1.000
_cell.length_b   1.000
_cell.length_c   1.000
_cell.angle_alpha   90.00
_cell.angle_beta   90.00
_cell.angle_gamma   90.00
#
_symmetry.space_group_name_H-M   'P 1'
#
loop_
_entity.id
_entity.type
_entity.pdbx_description
1 polymer ?
#
loop_
_entity_poly.entity_id
_entity_poly.type
_entity_poly.pdbx_seq_one_letter_code
_entity_poly.pdbx_strand_id
1 'polypeptide(L)'
;MYFGFSLLNPRKERSLFVFLRVDSTDITYIIECAQKGDELPFTTFFDHTFQKLKSKLLSLTKSVDDSQEVFIISMQKFWDRFVINQEEPPHNSIGYIFMMCKNAWLMQKRNKANTMVSIEDIYVDENAMQSAMKSSGSDSTIVNEDHKLMKHRALVEALNSLSLKCKSLIENELDSNQQLKDLQEEFGYNNYQALVQAKYNCKKRLVRKVYEIISKQQENQKTTM
;
A
#
# COMPACT_ATOMS: atom_id res chain seq x y z
N MET A 1 -5.66 -55.05 52.77
CA MET A 1 -5.47 -54.05 53.85
C MET A 1 -4.96 -52.76 53.23
N TYR A 2 -5.16 -51.61 53.91
CA TYR A 2 -4.56 -50.31 53.57
C TYR A 2 -3.01 -50.37 53.71
N PHE A 3 -2.16 -49.46 53.24
CA PHE A 3 -2.24 -48.09 52.67
C PHE A 3 -1.29 -48.00 51.44
N GLY A 4 -1.17 -46.92 50.65
CA GLY A 4 -1.83 -45.61 50.64
C GLY A 4 -1.28 -44.71 49.51
N PHE A 5 -1.84 -43.51 49.32
CA PHE A 5 -1.43 -42.57 48.27
C PHE A 5 -0.17 -41.76 48.66
N SER A 6 0.64 -41.39 47.65
CA SER A 6 1.56 -40.24 47.72
C SER A 6 1.83 -39.69 46.33
N LEU A 7 1.55 -38.39 46.13
CA LEU A 7 1.77 -37.66 44.88
C LEU A 7 3.17 -37.04 44.87
N LEU A 8 3.94 -37.23 43.78
CA LEU A 8 5.05 -36.31 43.43
C LEU A 8 5.48 -36.41 41.94
N ASN A 9 4.85 -35.55 41.13
CA ASN A 9 5.47 -34.77 40.04
C ASN A 9 6.29 -35.49 38.92
N PRO A 10 5.66 -35.88 37.79
CA PRO A 10 6.36 -36.41 36.62
C PRO A 10 6.98 -35.28 35.77
N ARG A 11 8.11 -34.71 36.20
CA ARG A 11 8.80 -33.60 35.50
C ARG A 11 10.12 -33.99 34.82
N LYS A 12 10.09 -35.01 33.95
CA LYS A 12 11.10 -35.23 32.89
C LYS A 12 10.60 -36.24 31.84
N GLU A 13 11.32 -36.29 30.72
CA GLU A 13 11.27 -37.36 29.71
C GLU A 13 9.92 -37.61 28.99
N ARG A 14 9.57 -36.64 28.13
CA ARG A 14 9.30 -36.92 26.70
C ARG A 14 9.89 -35.81 25.83
N SER A 15 11.18 -35.96 25.50
CA SER A 15 11.75 -35.32 24.32
C SER A 15 11.31 -36.06 23.05
N LEU A 16 11.63 -35.52 21.87
CA LEU A 16 11.29 -36.08 20.55
C LEU A 16 9.80 -36.28 20.27
N PHE A 17 9.04 -35.18 20.33
CA PHE A 17 8.26 -34.77 19.16
C PHE A 17 8.22 -33.24 19.10
N VAL A 18 9.29 -32.65 18.55
CA VAL A 18 9.34 -31.21 18.26
C VAL A 18 8.42 -30.96 17.06
N PHE A 19 7.16 -30.65 17.36
CA PHE A 19 6.17 -30.36 16.34
C PHE A 19 6.42 -28.96 15.78
N LEU A 20 7.29 -28.87 14.78
CA LEU A 20 7.61 -27.66 14.02
C LEU A 20 6.39 -27.20 13.19
N ARG A 21 5.36 -26.68 13.86
CA ARG A 21 4.53 -25.63 13.29
C ARG A 21 5.31 -24.34 13.38
N VAL A 22 6.08 -24.07 12.34
CA VAL A 22 6.41 -22.70 11.96
C VAL A 22 5.11 -22.12 11.41
N ASP A 23 4.36 -21.39 12.25
CA ASP A 23 3.15 -20.71 11.79
C ASP A 23 3.56 -19.67 10.74
N SER A 24 2.99 -19.75 9.53
CA SER A 24 3.36 -18.95 8.37
C SER A 24 2.80 -17.52 8.43
N THR A 25 2.97 -16.87 9.59
CA THR A 25 2.35 -15.59 9.96
C THR A 25 3.25 -14.67 10.78
N ASP A 26 4.55 -14.98 10.94
CA ASP A 26 5.50 -13.98 11.44
C ASP A 26 5.68 -12.87 10.40
N ILE A 27 5.16 -11.69 10.75
CA ILE A 27 5.19 -10.51 9.88
C ILE A 27 6.63 -9.98 9.70
N THR A 28 7.51 -10.21 10.68
CA THR A 28 8.93 -9.82 10.62
C THR A 28 9.63 -10.57 9.51
N TYR A 29 9.49 -11.89 9.47
CA TYR A 29 10.01 -12.74 8.41
C TYR A 29 9.47 -12.35 7.02
N ILE A 30 8.17 -12.08 6.91
CA ILE A 30 7.52 -11.67 5.65
C ILE A 30 8.11 -10.34 5.13
N ILE A 31 8.35 -9.38 6.01
CA ILE A 31 8.96 -8.09 5.67
C ILE A 31 10.45 -8.26 5.33
N GLU A 32 11.19 -9.07 6.09
CA GLU A 32 12.59 -9.38 5.81
C GLU A 32 12.79 -10.02 4.43
N CYS A 33 11.89 -10.93 4.01
CA CYS A 33 11.90 -11.48 2.66
C CYS A 33 11.68 -10.39 1.60
N ALA A 34 10.65 -9.55 1.76
CA ALA A 34 10.36 -8.45 0.84
C ALA A 34 11.53 -7.46 0.75
N GLN A 35 12.17 -7.14 1.88
CA GLN A 35 13.35 -6.27 1.92
C GLN A 35 14.56 -6.85 1.16
N LYS A 36 14.68 -8.19 1.10
CA LYS A 36 15.72 -8.94 0.38
C LYS A 36 15.35 -9.26 -1.08
N GLY A 37 14.17 -8.86 -1.53
CA GLY A 37 13.67 -9.08 -2.90
C GLY A 37 12.97 -10.41 -3.13
N ASP A 38 12.57 -11.11 -2.08
CA ASP A 38 11.58 -12.18 -2.14
C ASP A 38 10.20 -11.61 -1.77
N GLU A 39 9.45 -11.15 -2.78
CA GLU A 39 8.13 -10.54 -2.58
C GLU A 39 7.00 -11.60 -2.41
N LEU A 40 7.27 -12.88 -2.66
CA LEU A 40 6.26 -13.94 -2.66
C LEU A 40 5.60 -14.17 -1.29
N PRO A 41 6.33 -14.16 -0.14
CA PRO A 41 5.71 -14.17 1.19
C PRO A 41 4.80 -12.97 1.44
N PHE A 42 5.15 -11.79 0.90
CA PHE A 42 4.34 -10.58 1.06
C PHE A 42 3.06 -10.63 0.23
N THR A 43 3.12 -11.07 -1.03
CA THR A 43 1.91 -11.29 -1.85
C THR A 43 0.99 -12.33 -1.22
N THR A 44 1.54 -13.44 -0.72
CA THR A 44 0.78 -14.47 0.00
C THR A 44 0.11 -13.90 1.26
N PHE A 45 0.82 -13.05 2.01
CA PHE A 45 0.29 -12.35 3.18
C PHE A 45 -0.80 -11.32 2.83
N PHE A 46 -0.64 -10.58 1.74
CA PHE A 46 -1.61 -9.62 1.21
C PHE A 46 -2.96 -10.32 0.92
N ASP A 47 -2.95 -11.38 0.11
CA ASP A 47 -4.17 -12.10 -0.28
C ASP A 47 -4.87 -12.74 0.92
N HIS A 48 -4.09 -13.42 1.78
CA HIS A 48 -4.60 -14.06 3.00
C HIS A 48 -5.20 -13.03 3.97
N THR A 49 -4.58 -11.85 4.10
CA THR A 49 -5.09 -10.76 4.93
C THR A 49 -6.35 -10.14 4.32
N PHE A 50 -6.43 -9.97 3.00
CA PHE A 50 -7.65 -9.51 2.35
C PHE A 50 -8.82 -10.45 2.62
N GLN A 51 -8.67 -11.77 2.39
CA GLN A 51 -9.76 -12.72 2.65
C GLN A 51 -10.18 -12.74 4.14
N LYS A 52 -9.22 -12.62 5.07
CA LYS A 52 -9.49 -12.51 6.52
C LYS A 52 -10.26 -11.24 6.90
N LEU A 53 -10.01 -10.11 6.25
CA LEU A 53 -10.65 -8.83 6.56
C LEU A 53 -11.90 -8.55 5.73
N LYS A 54 -12.10 -9.23 4.59
CA LYS A 54 -13.16 -9.00 3.59
C LYS A 54 -14.55 -8.77 4.17
N SER A 55 -14.99 -9.58 5.13
CA SER A 55 -16.32 -9.43 5.77
C SER A 55 -16.41 -8.16 6.63
N LYS A 56 -15.35 -7.79 7.35
CA LYS A 56 -15.27 -6.57 8.15
C LYS A 56 -15.16 -5.31 7.29
N LEU A 57 -14.41 -5.38 6.20
CA LEU A 57 -14.29 -4.30 5.22
C LEU A 57 -15.63 -4.08 4.50
N LEU A 58 -16.30 -5.14 4.03
CA LEU A 58 -17.60 -5.02 3.38
C LEU A 58 -18.66 -4.45 4.31
N SER A 59 -18.64 -4.81 5.60
CA SER A 59 -19.51 -4.20 6.62
C SER A 59 -19.19 -2.72 6.91
N LEU A 60 -17.98 -2.25 6.57
CA LEU A 60 -17.51 -0.89 6.81
C LEU A 60 -17.76 0.03 5.60
N THR A 61 -17.48 -0.45 4.38
CA THR A 61 -17.64 0.32 3.13
C THR A 61 -19.03 0.15 2.49
N LYS A 62 -19.70 -0.99 2.74
CA LYS A 62 -20.94 -1.44 2.07
C LYS A 62 -20.80 -1.72 0.56
N SER A 63 -19.57 -1.79 0.06
CA SER A 63 -19.24 -1.91 -1.36
C SER A 63 -17.97 -2.75 -1.52
N VAL A 64 -17.97 -3.69 -2.46
CA VAL A 64 -16.82 -4.59 -2.71
C VAL A 64 -15.65 -3.80 -3.28
N ASP A 65 -15.92 -2.89 -4.21
CA ASP A 65 -14.92 -2.08 -4.90
C ASP A 65 -14.24 -1.11 -3.92
N ASP A 66 -15.03 -0.39 -3.12
CA ASP A 66 -14.49 0.46 -2.04
C ASP A 66 -13.71 -0.37 -1.00
N SER A 67 -14.14 -1.61 -0.72
CA SER A 67 -13.42 -2.53 0.19
C SER A 67 -12.06 -2.95 -0.37
N GLN A 68 -11.93 -3.15 -1.68
CA GLN A 68 -10.66 -3.43 -2.34
C GLN A 68 -9.78 -2.17 -2.38
N GLU A 69 -10.35 -1.01 -2.71
CA GLU A 69 -9.64 0.26 -2.81
C GLU A 69 -9.00 0.65 -1.46
N VAL A 70 -9.75 0.64 -0.35
CA VAL A 70 -9.21 0.99 0.97
C VAL A 70 -8.20 -0.03 1.48
N PHE A 71 -8.29 -1.29 1.04
CA PHE A 71 -7.31 -2.32 1.36
C PHE A 71 -6.00 -2.10 0.59
N ILE A 72 -6.06 -1.87 -0.72
CA ILE A 72 -4.90 -1.60 -1.58
C ILE A 72 -4.15 -0.34 -1.09
N ILE A 73 -4.87 0.75 -0.80
CA ILE A 73 -4.30 1.98 -0.23
C ILE A 73 -3.59 1.71 1.10
N SER A 74 -4.18 0.86 1.96
CA SER A 74 -3.61 0.51 3.26
C SER A 74 -2.37 -0.37 3.15
N MET A 75 -2.39 -1.35 2.25
CA MET A 75 -1.25 -2.23 2.01
C MET A 75 -0.10 -1.51 1.30
N GLN A 76 -0.37 -0.53 0.43
CA GLN A 76 0.65 0.36 -0.12
C GLN A 76 1.31 1.19 1.00
N LYS A 77 0.52 1.74 1.93
CA LYS A 77 1.07 2.47 3.09
C LYS A 77 1.82 1.52 4.06
N PHE A 78 1.41 0.25 4.18
CA PHE A 78 2.11 -0.77 4.97
C PHE A 78 3.48 -1.11 4.35
N TRP A 79 3.52 -1.31 3.03
CA TRP A 79 4.77 -1.51 2.28
C TRP A 79 5.71 -0.32 2.43
N ASP A 80 5.19 0.91 2.34
CA ASP A 80 5.97 2.15 2.51
C ASP A 80 6.65 2.21 3.89
N ARG A 81 5.91 1.96 4.98
CA ARG A 81 6.48 1.98 6.33
C ARG A 81 7.52 0.87 6.57
N PHE A 82 7.18 -0.37 6.25
CA PHE A 82 7.95 -1.52 6.75
C PHE A 82 8.92 -2.12 5.73
N VAL A 83 8.68 -1.94 4.42
CA VAL A 83 9.57 -2.45 3.36
C VAL A 83 10.45 -1.34 2.77
N ILE A 84 9.96 -0.09 2.68
CA ILE A 84 10.74 1.07 2.19
C ILE A 84 11.45 1.79 3.34
N ASN A 85 10.72 2.29 4.34
CA ASN A 85 11.31 3.04 5.46
C ASN A 85 11.96 2.14 6.53
N GLN A 86 11.75 0.83 6.46
CA GLN A 86 12.29 -0.18 7.38
C GLN A 86 11.93 0.05 8.87
N GLU A 87 10.71 0.54 9.12
CA GLU A 87 10.16 0.75 10.46
C GLU A 87 9.92 -0.59 11.21
N GLU A 88 9.83 -0.54 12.55
CA GLU A 88 9.56 -1.73 13.37
C GLU A 88 8.12 -2.27 13.13
N PRO A 89 7.95 -3.56 12.79
CA PRO A 89 6.65 -4.09 12.41
C PRO A 89 5.72 -4.30 13.62
N PRO A 90 4.41 -4.01 13.49
CA PRO A 90 3.47 -4.14 14.59
C PRO A 90 3.18 -5.62 14.93
N HIS A 91 3.34 -5.99 16.21
CA HIS A 91 3.05 -7.34 16.73
C HIS A 91 1.64 -7.88 16.38
N ASN A 92 0.67 -7.01 16.11
CA ASN A 92 -0.66 -7.37 15.60
C ASN A 92 -0.90 -6.76 14.22
N SER A 93 -0.23 -7.30 13.21
CA SER A 93 -0.29 -6.84 11.81
C SER A 93 -1.73 -6.81 11.26
N ILE A 94 -2.52 -7.86 11.49
CA ILE A 94 -3.91 -7.94 11.02
C ILE A 94 -4.80 -6.85 11.64
N GLY A 95 -4.64 -6.59 12.95
CA GLY A 95 -5.35 -5.52 13.65
C GLY A 95 -4.91 -4.12 13.20
N TYR A 96 -3.62 -3.94 12.97
CA TYR A 96 -3.04 -2.70 12.44
C TYR A 96 -3.55 -2.40 11.03
N ILE A 97 -3.47 -3.37 10.10
CA ILE A 97 -3.95 -3.24 8.71
C ILE A 97 -5.46 -2.95 8.67
N PHE A 98 -6.26 -3.57 9.53
CA PHE A 98 -7.69 -3.22 9.64
C PHE A 98 -7.90 -1.76 10.10
N MET A 99 -7.08 -1.25 11.02
CA MET A 99 -7.13 0.15 11.43
C MET A 99 -6.68 1.09 10.31
N MET A 100 -5.66 0.72 9.52
CA MET A 100 -5.27 1.46 8.31
C MET A 100 -6.44 1.53 7.31
N CYS A 101 -7.12 0.41 7.05
CA CYS A 101 -8.28 0.36 6.16
C CYS A 101 -9.43 1.25 6.66
N LYS A 102 -9.67 1.24 7.97
CA LYS A 102 -10.67 2.12 8.61
C LYS A 102 -10.30 3.59 8.46
N ASN A 103 -9.03 3.95 8.66
CA ASN A 103 -8.55 5.32 8.51
C ASN A 103 -8.57 5.78 7.05
N ALA A 104 -8.17 4.92 6.11
CA ALA A 104 -8.26 5.16 4.67
C ALA A 104 -9.71 5.41 4.23
N TRP A 105 -10.67 4.58 4.67
CA TRP A 105 -12.09 4.80 4.41
C TRP A 105 -12.61 6.11 5.02
N LEU A 106 -12.18 6.46 6.24
CA LEU A 106 -12.58 7.72 6.87
C LEU A 106 -12.02 8.95 6.13
N MET A 107 -10.79 8.90 5.62
CA MET A 107 -10.26 9.97 4.76
C MET A 107 -10.98 10.00 3.41
N GLN A 108 -11.17 8.84 2.77
CA GLN A 108 -11.86 8.77 1.49
C GLN A 108 -13.32 9.28 1.59
N LYS A 109 -14.01 9.06 2.71
CA LYS A 109 -15.33 9.64 2.97
C LYS A 109 -15.31 11.15 3.22
N ARG A 110 -14.23 11.69 3.78
CA ARG A 110 -14.03 13.16 3.88
C ARG A 110 -13.78 13.72 2.48
N ASN A 111 -13.02 13.02 1.65
CA ASN A 111 -12.58 13.51 0.34
C ASN A 111 -13.66 13.35 -0.74
N LYS A 112 -14.44 12.26 -0.70
CA LYS A 112 -15.69 12.12 -1.49
C LYS A 112 -16.78 13.12 -1.08
N ALA A 113 -16.63 13.80 0.07
CA ALA A 113 -17.47 14.93 0.50
C ALA A 113 -16.83 16.32 0.26
N ASN A 114 -15.55 16.35 -0.13
CA ASN A 114 -14.76 17.55 -0.43
C ASN A 114 -14.31 17.48 -1.90
N THR A 115 -15.20 17.80 -2.84
CA THR A 115 -14.98 17.57 -4.29
C THR A 115 -14.01 18.57 -4.94
N MET A 116 -12.80 18.68 -4.40
CA MET A 116 -11.60 19.21 -5.05
C MET A 116 -10.38 18.53 -4.43
N VAL A 117 -9.55 17.88 -5.25
CA VAL A 117 -8.43 17.05 -4.77
C VAL A 117 -7.26 17.93 -4.35
N SER A 118 -7.08 18.12 -3.04
CA SER A 118 -5.82 18.60 -2.45
C SER A 118 -4.70 17.58 -2.62
N ILE A 119 -3.46 18.04 -2.64
CA ILE A 119 -2.29 17.30 -3.14
C ILE A 119 -1.72 16.34 -2.07
N GLU A 120 -2.06 16.57 -0.81
CA GLU A 120 -1.41 15.99 0.37
C GLU A 120 -1.87 14.55 0.68
N ASP A 121 -3.16 14.22 0.49
CA ASP A 121 -3.76 12.96 0.99
C ASP A 121 -3.18 11.66 0.39
N ILE A 122 -2.52 11.75 -0.77
CA ILE A 122 -1.97 10.60 -1.47
C ILE A 122 -0.53 10.28 -1.00
N TYR A 123 0.25 11.27 -0.52
CA TYR A 123 1.66 11.04 -0.12
C TYR A 123 2.16 11.93 1.03
N VAL A 124 2.38 11.31 2.20
CA VAL A 124 3.10 11.82 3.39
C VAL A 124 2.36 12.96 4.12
N ASP A 125 1.90 12.80 5.37
CA ASP A 125 2.75 12.81 6.58
C ASP A 125 2.03 12.28 7.85
N GLU A 126 2.78 11.99 8.93
CA GLU A 126 2.26 11.64 10.26
C GLU A 126 2.08 12.85 11.21
N ASN A 127 1.65 14.04 10.74
CA ASN A 127 1.45 15.22 11.62
C ASN A 127 0.32 16.20 11.21
N ALA A 128 -0.88 15.71 10.86
CA ALA A 128 -2.02 16.56 10.46
C ALA A 128 -3.30 16.37 11.30
N MET A 129 -3.20 16.54 12.63
CA MET A 129 -4.37 16.73 13.51
C MET A 129 -4.63 18.24 13.74
N GLN A 130 -5.91 18.62 13.73
CA GLN A 130 -6.56 19.94 13.99
C GLN A 130 -7.05 20.77 12.78
N SER A 131 -8.36 21.11 12.80
CA SER A 131 -9.05 22.20 12.03
C SER A 131 -9.09 22.07 10.49
N ALA A 132 -9.99 22.71 9.72
CA ALA A 132 -11.33 23.28 9.97
C ALA A 132 -12.14 23.18 8.63
N MET A 133 -13.38 22.68 8.57
CA MET A 133 -14.66 23.41 8.77
C MET A 133 -15.09 24.38 7.64
N LYS A 134 -15.86 23.90 6.62
CA LYS A 134 -17.15 24.46 6.12
C LYS A 134 -17.70 23.84 4.80
N SER A 135 -19.04 23.82 4.68
CA SER A 135 -19.92 23.80 3.49
C SER A 135 -19.82 22.72 2.37
N SER A 136 -20.80 21.80 2.40
CA SER A 136 -21.62 21.17 1.34
C SER A 136 -21.31 21.31 -0.18
N GLY A 137 -21.50 20.22 -0.94
CA GLY A 137 -21.96 20.28 -2.35
C GLY A 137 -21.73 19.02 -3.23
N SER A 138 -22.61 18.78 -4.20
CA SER A 138 -22.51 17.80 -5.31
C SER A 138 -23.38 18.31 -6.49
N ASP A 139 -23.43 17.77 -7.71
CA ASP A 139 -23.02 16.47 -8.29
C ASP A 139 -22.52 16.71 -9.77
N SER A 140 -22.35 15.82 -10.76
CA SER A 140 -22.80 14.43 -11.03
C SER A 140 -21.93 13.69 -12.09
N THR A 141 -22.38 12.49 -12.51
CA THR A 141 -21.70 11.46 -13.32
C THR A 141 -21.32 11.75 -14.78
N ILE A 142 -21.77 12.85 -15.41
CA ILE A 142 -21.57 13.05 -16.87
C ILE A 142 -20.10 13.37 -17.24
N VAL A 143 -19.31 13.92 -16.31
CA VAL A 143 -17.95 14.48 -16.56
C VAL A 143 -16.87 13.41 -16.82
N ASN A 144 -17.22 12.13 -16.95
CA ASN A 144 -16.27 11.04 -16.68
C ASN A 144 -15.33 10.68 -17.86
N GLU A 145 -15.79 10.73 -19.11
CA GLU A 145 -14.97 10.27 -20.26
C GLU A 145 -13.91 11.29 -20.71
N ASP A 146 -14.27 12.56 -20.87
CA ASP A 146 -13.29 13.62 -21.17
C ASP A 146 -12.23 13.74 -20.06
N HIS A 147 -12.65 13.61 -18.80
CA HIS A 147 -11.73 13.61 -17.65
C HIS A 147 -10.78 12.41 -17.66
N LYS A 148 -11.22 11.24 -18.15
CA LYS A 148 -10.36 10.06 -18.39
C LYS A 148 -9.36 10.31 -19.52
N LEU A 149 -9.79 10.95 -20.61
CA LEU A 149 -8.92 11.31 -21.74
C LEU A 149 -7.87 12.38 -21.37
N MET A 150 -8.27 13.40 -20.60
CA MET A 150 -7.35 14.41 -20.06
C MET A 150 -6.30 13.78 -19.13
N LYS A 151 -6.72 12.91 -18.19
CA LYS A 151 -5.80 12.15 -17.33
C LYS A 151 -4.82 11.29 -18.12
N HIS A 152 -5.29 10.62 -19.18
CA HIS A 152 -4.41 9.82 -20.04
C HIS A 152 -3.37 10.69 -20.76
N ARG A 153 -3.76 11.84 -21.31
CA ARG A 153 -2.83 12.80 -21.95
C ARG A 153 -1.80 13.32 -20.95
N ALA A 154 -2.24 13.75 -19.77
CA ALA A 154 -1.35 14.22 -18.70
C ALA A 154 -0.39 13.12 -18.20
N LEU A 155 -0.80 11.85 -18.20
CA LEU A 155 0.07 10.72 -17.86
C LEU A 155 1.16 10.47 -18.91
N VAL A 156 0.83 10.52 -20.20
CA VAL A 156 1.80 10.37 -21.30
C VAL A 156 2.80 11.54 -21.32
N GLU A 157 2.32 12.78 -21.12
CA GLU A 157 3.14 13.97 -21.02
C GLU A 157 4.07 13.92 -19.79
N ALA A 158 3.53 13.55 -18.62
CA ALA A 158 4.30 13.35 -17.40
C ALA A 158 5.40 12.29 -17.56
N LEU A 159 5.09 11.13 -18.15
CA LEU A 159 6.03 10.04 -18.37
C LEU A 159 7.19 10.47 -19.27
N ASN A 160 6.91 11.22 -20.34
CA ASN A 160 7.93 11.78 -21.23
C ASN A 160 8.73 12.94 -20.61
N SER A 161 8.25 13.56 -19.53
CA SER A 161 8.98 14.58 -18.76
C SER A 161 9.96 14.02 -17.71
N LEU A 162 9.96 12.70 -17.48
CA LEU A 162 10.88 12.04 -16.55
C LEU A 162 12.23 11.75 -17.21
N SER A 163 13.27 11.56 -16.39
CA SER A 163 14.55 11.06 -16.88
C SER A 163 14.41 9.64 -17.42
N LEU A 164 15.18 9.30 -18.46
CA LEU A 164 15.16 7.97 -19.10
C LEU A 164 15.21 6.82 -18.07
N LYS A 165 16.10 6.91 -17.07
CA LYS A 165 16.21 5.89 -16.00
C LYS A 165 14.93 5.74 -15.17
N CYS A 166 14.19 6.81 -14.90
CA CYS A 166 12.88 6.71 -14.22
C CYS A 166 11.77 6.24 -15.16
N LYS A 167 11.85 6.57 -16.46
CA LYS A 167 10.87 6.16 -17.46
C LYS A 167 10.94 4.64 -17.69
N SER A 168 12.11 4.10 -18.03
CA SER A 168 12.31 2.66 -18.23
C SER A 168 12.01 1.85 -16.95
N LEU A 169 12.35 2.37 -15.76
CA LEU A 169 12.04 1.70 -14.48
C LEU A 169 10.52 1.65 -14.16
N ILE A 170 9.69 2.43 -14.85
CA ILE A 170 8.22 2.38 -14.77
C ILE A 170 7.64 1.54 -15.91
N GLU A 171 8.21 1.63 -17.11
CA GLU A 171 7.78 0.84 -18.28
C GLU A 171 8.05 -0.66 -18.09
N ASN A 172 9.24 -1.04 -17.58
CA ASN A 172 9.59 -2.44 -17.27
C ASN A 172 8.70 -3.08 -16.16
N GLU A 173 7.90 -2.30 -15.42
CA GLU A 173 6.94 -2.85 -14.45
C GLU A 173 5.59 -3.22 -15.10
N LEU A 174 5.34 -2.77 -16.34
CA LEU A 174 4.19 -3.19 -17.14
C LEU A 174 4.47 -4.53 -17.86
N ASP A 175 5.75 -4.85 -18.09
CA ASP A 175 6.21 -6.11 -18.69
C ASP A 175 6.29 -7.24 -17.65
N SER A 176 5.20 -8.00 -17.55
CA SER A 176 4.98 -9.11 -16.60
C SER A 176 6.01 -10.26 -16.57
N ASN A 177 7.09 -10.18 -17.36
CA ASN A 177 8.12 -11.21 -17.49
C ASN A 177 9.46 -10.89 -16.78
N GLN A 178 9.69 -9.66 -16.32
CA GLN A 178 10.94 -9.27 -15.65
C GLN A 178 10.79 -9.31 -14.12
N GLN A 179 11.72 -9.97 -13.41
CA GLN A 179 11.75 -9.86 -11.95
C GLN A 179 12.50 -8.59 -11.56
N LEU A 180 12.03 -7.89 -10.51
CA LEU A 180 12.66 -6.65 -10.06
C LEU A 180 14.13 -6.86 -9.64
N LYS A 181 14.52 -8.10 -9.30
CA LYS A 181 15.90 -8.47 -9.01
C LYS A 181 16.83 -8.40 -10.22
N ASP A 182 16.37 -8.80 -11.41
CA ASP A 182 17.15 -8.77 -12.65
C ASP A 182 17.45 -7.31 -13.06
N LEU A 183 16.45 -6.45 -12.85
CA LEU A 183 16.55 -5.00 -13.05
C LEU A 183 17.55 -4.31 -12.10
N GLN A 184 18.01 -4.98 -11.04
CA GLN A 184 19.03 -4.42 -10.14
C GLN A 184 20.40 -4.32 -10.84
N GLU A 185 20.77 -5.35 -11.60
CA GLU A 185 22.03 -5.37 -12.35
C GLU A 185 21.94 -4.50 -13.61
N GLU A 186 20.86 -4.63 -14.38
CA GLU A 186 20.61 -3.84 -15.61
C GLU A 186 20.66 -2.33 -15.34
N PHE A 187 20.05 -1.86 -14.24
CA PHE A 187 20.06 -0.45 -13.88
C PHE A 187 21.25 -0.05 -12.98
N GLY A 188 22.18 -0.96 -12.68
CA GLY A 188 23.38 -0.66 -11.88
C GLY A 188 23.10 -0.15 -10.47
N TYR A 189 22.24 -0.85 -9.72
CA TYR A 189 21.97 -0.55 -8.30
C TYR A 189 22.77 -1.48 -7.38
N ASN A 190 23.46 -0.89 -6.40
CA ASN A 190 24.34 -1.62 -5.47
C ASN A 190 23.61 -2.63 -4.56
N ASN A 191 22.30 -2.48 -4.37
CA ASN A 191 21.44 -3.41 -3.62
C ASN A 191 19.96 -3.23 -4.01
N TYR A 192 19.15 -4.22 -3.67
CA TYR A 192 17.71 -4.25 -3.96
C TYR A 192 16.97 -3.04 -3.38
N GLN A 193 17.26 -2.69 -2.12
CA GLN A 193 16.64 -1.56 -1.42
C GLN A 193 16.79 -0.23 -2.18
N ALA A 194 17.97 0.05 -2.73
CA ALA A 194 18.21 1.24 -3.55
C ALA A 194 17.38 1.24 -4.85
N LEU A 195 17.12 0.07 -5.44
CA LEU A 195 16.24 -0.07 -6.61
C LEU A 195 14.77 0.13 -6.23
N VAL A 196 14.27 -0.48 -5.14
CA VAL A 196 12.87 -0.30 -4.73
C VAL A 196 12.61 1.16 -4.33
N GLN A 197 13.53 1.77 -3.57
CA GLN A 197 13.48 3.19 -3.21
C GLN A 197 13.50 4.08 -4.47
N ALA A 198 14.30 3.74 -5.49
CA ALA A 198 14.31 4.45 -6.77
C ALA A 198 12.99 4.29 -7.54
N LYS A 199 12.43 3.07 -7.64
CA LYS A 199 11.12 2.80 -8.28
C LYS A 199 10.01 3.62 -7.61
N TYR A 200 9.96 3.58 -6.28
CA TYR A 200 9.03 4.38 -5.47
C TYR A 200 9.20 5.89 -5.68
N ASN A 201 10.43 6.40 -5.69
CA ASN A 201 10.72 7.81 -5.97
C ASN A 201 10.36 8.23 -7.40
N CYS A 202 10.56 7.36 -8.40
CA CYS A 202 10.13 7.62 -9.78
C CYS A 202 8.60 7.65 -9.89
N LYS A 203 7.87 6.75 -9.21
CA LYS A 203 6.39 6.79 -9.12
C LYS A 203 5.90 8.09 -8.46
N LYS A 204 6.48 8.50 -7.32
CA LYS A 204 6.16 9.78 -6.66
C LYS A 204 6.37 10.98 -7.60
N ARG A 205 7.44 10.97 -8.40
CA ARG A 205 7.73 12.00 -9.41
C ARG A 205 6.71 11.99 -10.55
N LEU A 206 6.34 10.81 -11.08
CA LEU A 206 5.31 10.68 -12.11
C LEU A 206 3.98 11.27 -11.64
N VAL A 207 3.49 10.84 -10.47
CA VAL A 207 2.21 11.30 -9.91
C VAL A 207 2.21 12.82 -9.74
N ARG A 208 3.28 13.40 -9.17
CA ARG A 208 3.40 14.87 -9.04
C ARG A 208 3.32 15.56 -10.41
N LYS A 209 4.03 15.05 -11.43
CA LYS A 209 4.00 15.62 -12.79
C LYS A 209 2.62 15.55 -13.44
N VAL A 210 1.87 14.47 -13.25
CA VAL A 210 0.48 14.36 -13.72
C VAL A 210 -0.40 15.45 -13.11
N TYR A 211 -0.31 15.69 -11.80
CA TYR A 211 -1.06 16.77 -11.15
C TYR A 211 -0.61 18.17 -11.61
N GLU A 212 0.70 18.44 -11.72
CA GLU A 212 1.22 19.71 -12.26
C GLU A 212 0.67 20.03 -13.66
N ILE A 213 0.47 19.01 -14.51
CA ILE A 213 -0.05 19.16 -15.87
C ILE A 213 -1.56 19.36 -15.86
N ILE A 214 -2.31 18.58 -15.06
CA ILE A 214 -3.77 18.72 -14.95
C ILE A 214 -4.17 20.10 -14.43
N SER A 215 -3.48 20.63 -13.41
CA SER A 215 -3.75 21.98 -12.88
C SER A 215 -3.58 23.06 -13.95
N LYS A 216 -2.48 23.02 -14.72
CA LYS A 216 -2.23 23.97 -15.83
C LYS A 216 -3.29 23.87 -16.93
N GLN A 217 -3.75 22.65 -17.25
CA GLN A 217 -4.82 22.45 -18.23
C GLN A 217 -6.15 23.07 -17.74
N GLN A 218 -6.45 23.00 -16.44
CA GLN A 218 -7.64 23.63 -15.84
C GLN A 218 -7.52 25.16 -15.73
N GLU A 219 -6.31 25.70 -15.51
CA GLU A 219 -6.04 27.14 -15.51
C GLU A 219 -6.22 27.74 -16.91
N ASN A 220 -5.60 27.14 -17.92
CA ASN A 220 -5.69 27.62 -19.31
C ASN A 220 -7.14 27.62 -19.85
N GLN A 221 -7.97 26.67 -19.42
CA GLN A 221 -9.40 26.63 -19.77
C GLN A 221 -10.19 27.81 -19.19
N LYS A 222 -9.80 28.33 -18.01
CA LYS A 222 -10.45 29.50 -17.37
C LYS A 222 -10.03 30.84 -17.98
N THR A 223 -8.87 30.90 -18.64
CA THR A 223 -8.36 32.11 -19.32
C THR A 223 -8.85 32.21 -20.78
N THR A 224 -9.60 31.22 -21.26
CA THR A 224 -10.13 31.15 -22.66
C THR A 224 -11.66 31.33 -22.69
N MET A 225 -12.25 31.90 -21.63
CA MET A 225 -13.66 32.30 -21.50
C MET A 225 -13.77 33.76 -21.06
#